data_AF-A0A953TZD1-F1
#
_entry.id   AF-A0A953TZD1-F1
#
_cell.length_a   1.000
_cell.length_b   1.000
_cell.length_c   1.000
_cell.angle_alpha   90.00
_cell.angle_beta   90.00
_cell.angle_gamma   90.00
#
_symmetry.space_group_name_H-M   'P 1'
#
loop_
_entity.id
_entity.type
_entity.pdbx_description
1 polymer ?
#
loop_
_entity_poly.entity_id
_entity_poly.type
_entity_poly.pdbx_seq_one_letter_code
_entity_poly.pdbx_strand_id
1 'polypeptide(L)' 'VYIRADAALDVGSNVEFEIALPPEVTGAKENVIVQCRGRVVRTDEPASGKGTEARGVACVIDSYDFIRHE' A
#
# COMPACT_ATOMS: atom_id res chain seq x y z
N VAL A 1 -7.25 0.77 1.40
CA VAL A 1 -6.49 0.68 0.12
C VAL A 1 -6.41 -0.77 -0.33
N TYR A 2 -6.17 -1.01 -1.62
CA TYR A 2 -5.95 -2.34 -2.16
C TYR A 2 -4.60 -2.35 -2.89
N ILE A 3 -3.70 -3.23 -2.47
CA ILE A 3 -2.33 -3.33 -2.98
C ILE A 3 -2.04 -4.74 -3.48
N ARG A 4 -1.05 -4.88 -4.36
CA ARG A 4 -0.50 -6.17 -4.74
C ARG A 4 0.82 -6.39 -4.00
N ALA A 5 0.94 -7.52 -3.32
CA ALA A 5 2.13 -7.88 -2.56
C ALA A 5 2.63 -9.26 -2.97
N ASP A 6 3.94 -9.38 -3.18
CA ASP A 6 4.58 -10.68 -3.47
C ASP A 6 4.67 -11.55 -2.20
N ALA A 7 4.67 -10.92 -1.03
CA ALA A 7 4.63 -11.60 0.26
C ALA A 7 3.22 -12.09 0.60
N ALA A 8 3.13 -13.30 1.16
CA ALA A 8 1.91 -13.77 1.80
C ALA A 8 1.69 -12.97 3.09
N LEU A 9 0.78 -12.00 3.05
CA LEU A 9 0.28 -11.29 4.22
C LEU A 9 -1.00 -11.96 4.68
N ASP A 10 -1.19 -12.08 5.99
CA ASP A 10 -2.40 -12.63 6.60
C ASP A 10 -3.33 -11.52 7.06
N VAL A 11 -4.62 -11.84 7.21
CA VAL A 11 -5.57 -10.90 7.81
C VAL A 11 -5.15 -10.58 9.23
N GLY A 12 -5.11 -9.28 9.57
CA GLY A 12 -4.62 -8.77 10.84
C GLY A 12 -3.13 -8.42 10.86
N SER A 13 -2.35 -8.79 9.84
CA SER A 13 -0.94 -8.39 9.75
C SER A 13 -0.80 -6.87 9.68
N ASN A 14 0.19 -6.34 10.41
CA ASN A 14 0.61 -4.95 10.26
C ASN A 14 1.30 -4.77 8.91
N VAL A 15 1.04 -3.63 8.26
CA VAL A 15 1.65 -3.27 6.99
C VAL A 15 2.16 -1.83 7.03
N GLU A 16 3.32 -1.62 6.43
CA GLU A 16 3.85 -0.30 6.13
C GLU A 16 4.03 -0.18 4.63
N PHE A 17 3.61 0.94 4.06
CA PHE A 17 3.74 1.20 2.64
C PHE A 17 3.77 2.71 2.37
N GLU A 18 4.27 3.09 1.20
CA GLU A 18 4.32 4.48 0.77
C GLU A 18 3.33 4.71 -0.38
N ILE A 19 2.67 5.86 -0.36
CA ILE A 19 1.89 6.36 -1.48
C ILE A 19 2.61 7.59 -2.03
N ALA A 20 3.04 7.52 -3.29
CA ALA A 20 3.53 8.68 -4.02
C ALA A 20 2.35 9.39 -4.69
N LEU A 21 2.01 10.57 -4.19
CA LEU A 21 1.00 11.43 -4.80
C LEU A 21 1.69 12.35 -5.81
N PRO A 22 1.32 12.28 -7.10
CA PRO A 22 2.03 13.02 -8.14
C PRO A 22 1.70 14.53 -8.12
N PRO A 23 2.55 15.39 -8.70
CA PRO A 23 2.40 16.85 -8.70
C PRO A 23 1.07 17.33 -9.26
N GLU A 24 0.54 16.65 -10.28
CA GLU A 24 -0.69 17.05 -10.97
C GLU A 24 -1.93 16.95 -10.08
N VAL A 25 -1.87 16.11 -9.04
CA VAL A 25 -2.95 15.92 -8.06
C VAL A 25 -2.77 16.82 -6.85
N THR A 26 -1.52 17.13 -6.47
CA THR A 26 -1.19 17.82 -5.22
C THR A 26 -0.90 19.30 -5.38
N GLY A 27 -0.56 19.76 -6.60
CA GLY A 27 -0.06 21.10 -6.87
C GLY A 27 1.38 21.35 -6.35
N ALA A 28 2.07 20.32 -5.87
CA ALA A 28 3.46 20.42 -5.45
C ALA A 28 4.42 20.48 -6.66
N LYS A 29 5.71 20.76 -6.42
CA LYS A 29 6.75 20.72 -7.46
C LYS A 29 7.22 19.30 -7.77
N GLU A 30 7.10 18.41 -6.80
CA GLU A 30 7.57 17.02 -6.83
C GLU A 30 6.54 16.09 -6.19
N ASN A 31 6.79 14.79 -6.24
CA ASN A 31 5.90 13.81 -5.61
C ASN A 31 5.81 14.07 -4.10
N VAL A 32 4.59 14.12 -3.59
CA VAL A 32 4.34 14.10 -2.16
C VAL A 32 4.31 12.65 -1.71
N ILE A 33 5.28 12.25 -0.88
CA ILE A 33 5.34 10.90 -0.33
C ILE A 33 4.54 10.85 0.98
N VAL A 34 3.63 9.89 1.05
CA VAL A 34 2.83 9.62 2.25
C VAL A 34 3.21 8.25 2.80
N GLN A 35 3.88 8.23 3.96
CA GLN A 35 4.20 7.00 4.64
C GLN A 35 2.97 6.55 5.44
N CYS A 36 2.47 5.35 5.15
CA CYS A 36 1.25 4.81 5.73
C CYS A 36 1.57 3.60 6.61
N ARG A 37 0.87 3.48 7.74
CA ARG A 37 0.82 2.28 8.58
C ARG A 37 -0.61 1.80 8.67
N GLY A 38 -0.79 0.48 8.66
CA GLY A 38 -2.11 -0.10 8.56
C GLY A 38 -2.16 -1.56 8.96
N ARG A 39 -3.33 -2.16 8.71
CA ARG A 39 -3.58 -3.58 8.92
C ARG A 39 -4.30 -4.19 7.73
N VAL A 40 -3.96 -5.43 7.42
CA VAL A 40 -4.67 -6.22 6.42
C VAL A 40 -6.05 -6.60 6.94
N VAL A 41 -7.08 -6.37 6.13
CA VAL A 41 -8.47 -6.75 6.44
C VAL A 41 -9.03 -7.81 5.49
N ARG A 42 -8.39 -8.02 4.34
CA ARG A 42 -8.75 -9.08 3.38
C ARG A 42 -7.56 -9.45 2.52
N THR A 43 -7.47 -10.74 2.19
CA THR A 43 -6.49 -11.29 1.26
C THR A 43 -7.24 -12.04 0.15
N ASP A 44 -6.87 -11.78 -1.09
CA ASP A 44 -7.47 -12.36 -2.28
C ASP A 44 -6.44 -13.29 -2.94
N GLU A 45 -6.87 -14.48 -3.36
CA GLU A 45 -5.99 -15.43 -4.05
C GLU A 45 -5.58 -14.91 -5.45
N PRO A 46 -4.39 -15.27 -5.95
CA PRO A 46 -3.97 -14.91 -7.30
C PRO A 46 -4.94 -15.48 -8.33
N ALA A 47 -5.34 -14.66 -9.30
CA ALA A 47 -6.37 -15.02 -10.29
C ALA A 47 -6.05 -16.27 -11.12
N SER A 48 -4.77 -16.65 -11.25
CA SER A 48 -4.33 -17.76 -12.09
C SER A 48 -3.94 -19.04 -11.32
N GLY A 49 -4.01 -19.07 -9.98
CA GLY A 49 -3.59 -20.22 -9.17
C GLY A 49 -2.10 -20.60 -9.31
N LYS A 50 -1.32 -19.85 -10.10
CA LYS A 50 0.12 -20.02 -10.25
C LYS A 50 0.79 -19.22 -9.13
N GLY A 51 1.48 -19.90 -8.23
CA GLY A 51 2.05 -19.35 -6.99
C GLY A 51 3.15 -18.28 -7.12
N THR A 52 3.27 -17.64 -8.28
CA THR A 52 4.26 -16.59 -8.58
C THR A 52 3.63 -15.21 -8.82
N GLU A 53 2.31 -15.08 -8.82
CA GLU A 53 1.65 -13.77 -8.97
C GLU A 53 1.43 -13.10 -7.61
N ALA A 54 1.69 -11.78 -7.55
CA ALA A 54 1.44 -10.95 -6.39
C ALA A 54 -0.02 -11.06 -5.94
N ARG A 55 -0.23 -11.36 -4.66
CA ARG A 55 -1.57 -11.50 -4.07
C ARG A 55 -2.22 -10.14 -3.91
N GLY A 56 -3.54 -10.12 -4.06
CA GLY A 56 -4.36 -8.95 -3.77
C GLY A 56 -4.56 -8.81 -2.27
N VAL A 57 -4.29 -7.63 -1.72
CA VAL A 57 -4.43 -7.39 -0.27
C VAL A 57 -5.18 -6.09 -0.05
N ALA A 58 -6.30 -6.17 0.68
CA ALA A 58 -7.02 -5.00 1.16
C ALA A 58 -6.54 -4.63 2.57
N CYS A 59 -6.16 -3.37 2.75
CA CYS A 59 -5.66 -2.84 4.02
C CYS A 59 -6.46 -1.61 4.44
N VAL A 60 -6.64 -1.43 5.75
CA VAL A 60 -7.01 -0.14 6.33
C VAL A 60 -5.75 0.68 6.60
N ILE A 61 -5.85 2.00 6.50
CA ILE A 61 -4.80 2.92 6.95
C ILE A 61 -5.17 3.35 8.36
N ASP A 62 -4.29 3.09 9.31
CA ASP A 62 -4.45 3.51 10.70
C ASP A 62 -3.82 4.89 10.94
N SER A 63 -2.63 5.12 10.38
CA SER A 63 -1.93 6.40 10.47
C SER A 63 -1.18 6.69 9.18
N TYR A 64 -0.95 7.97 8.91
CA TYR A 64 -0.14 8.42 7.79
C TYR A 64 0.63 9.69 8.13
N ASP A 65 1.81 9.82 7.54
CA ASP A 65 2.70 10.98 7.67
C ASP A 65 3.14 11.47 6.29
N PHE A 66 3.14 12.79 6.09
CA PHE A 66 3.70 13.41 4.89
C PHE A 66 5.21 13.55 5.05
N ILE A 67 5.97 12.92 4.16
CA ILE A 67 7.43 13.02 4.15
C ILE A 67 7.83 14.26 3.35
N ARG A 68 8.56 15.16 3.98
CA ARG A 68 9.16 16.32 3.34
C ARG A 68 10.65 16.07 3.22
N HIS A 69 11.17 16.08 2.00
CA HIS A 69 12.60 16.09 1.77
C HIS A 69 13.08 17.55 1.87
N GLU A 70 14.08 17.81 2.71
CA GLU A 70 14.71 19.14 2.86
C GLU A 70 15.66 19.45 1.71
#